data_AF-A0A364Y4U7-F1
#
_entry.id   AF-A0A364Y4U7-F1
#
_cell.length_a   1.000
_cell.length_b   1.000
_cell.length_c   1.000
_cell.angle_alpha   90.00
_cell.angle_beta   90.00
_cell.angle_gamma   90.00
#
_symmetry.space_group_name_H-M   'P 1'
#
loop_
_entity.id
_entity.type
_entity.pdbx_description
1 polymer ?
#
loop_
_entity_poly.entity_id
_entity_poly.type
_entity_poly.pdbx_seq_one_letter_code
_entity_poly.pdbx_strand_id
1 'polypeptide(L)'
;MNPLKMSDLVNFNNRTMEQILSVDNKLIHFKLNEGANCWQTRTSINNVDLEIEIDFQFHKEKEVNWDRFRGFYAFVNKEERLKKLIDDSQNLVNELGKAFYRESANEVLDYKMEFANSIFYNGKTDGAFIKDGYSYSLIFNYFAKRDNGTYGDEYGLYLVDIENHFIVGTRRYQC
;
A
#
# COMPACT_ATOMS: atom_id res chain seq x y z
N MET A 1 -54.89 2.51 -19.69
CA MET A 1 -53.55 2.21 -20.21
C MET A 1 -53.00 3.48 -20.84
N ASN A 2 -51.91 4.02 -20.29
CA ASN A 2 -51.15 5.13 -20.88
C ASN A 2 -49.68 4.68 -20.87
N PRO A 3 -48.99 4.57 -22.02
CA PRO A 3 -47.62 4.08 -22.06
C PRO A 3 -46.60 5.22 -21.92
N LEU A 4 -45.56 4.91 -21.14
CA LEU A 4 -44.18 5.43 -21.12
C LEU A 4 -43.94 6.96 -21.05
N LYS A 5 -43.20 7.37 -20.01
CA LYS A 5 -41.98 8.16 -20.22
C LYS A 5 -40.81 7.52 -19.47
N MET A 6 -40.06 6.75 -20.24
CA MET A 6 -38.68 6.35 -19.98
C MET A 6 -37.83 7.60 -20.22
N SER A 7 -37.74 8.49 -19.23
CA SER A 7 -36.89 9.70 -19.34
C SER A 7 -36.35 10.22 -18.02
N ASP A 8 -36.23 9.37 -17.00
CA ASP A 8 -35.42 9.68 -15.81
C ASP A 8 -34.12 8.88 -15.88
N LEU A 9 -33.44 9.02 -17.02
CA LEU A 9 -32.01 8.81 -17.12
C LEU A 9 -31.34 10.15 -16.76
N VAL A 10 -30.26 10.04 -15.98
CA VAL A 10 -29.20 11.05 -15.74
C VAL A 10 -29.35 11.92 -14.48
N ASN A 11 -28.76 11.47 -13.37
CA ASN A 11 -27.52 12.05 -12.80
C ASN A 11 -27.18 11.38 -11.46
N PHE A 12 -26.55 10.20 -11.50
CA PHE A 12 -25.65 9.85 -10.41
C PHE A 12 -24.40 10.68 -10.62
N ASN A 13 -24.32 11.79 -9.88
CA ASN A 13 -23.11 12.58 -9.74
C ASN A 13 -22.00 11.66 -9.21
N ASN A 14 -21.17 11.11 -10.10
CA ASN A 14 -19.82 10.67 -9.72
C ASN A 14 -19.05 11.94 -9.33
N ARG A 15 -19.28 12.43 -8.12
CA ARG A 15 -18.35 13.36 -7.49
C ARG A 15 -17.12 12.53 -7.16
N THR A 16 -16.11 12.58 -8.02
CA THR A 16 -14.77 12.14 -7.67
C THR A 16 -14.39 12.89 -6.40
N MET A 17 -14.39 12.20 -5.25
CA MET A 17 -13.95 12.82 -4.01
C MET A 17 -12.43 12.91 -4.08
N GLU A 18 -11.93 14.14 -3.98
CA GLU A 18 -10.51 14.45 -4.01
C GLU A 18 -10.10 15.13 -2.71
N GLN A 19 -8.90 14.82 -2.24
CA GLN A 19 -8.27 15.51 -1.13
C GLN A 19 -6.89 16.00 -1.57
N ILE A 20 -6.63 17.29 -1.37
CA ILE A 20 -5.33 17.90 -1.70
C ILE A 20 -4.63 18.23 -0.39
N LEU A 21 -3.37 17.81 -0.27
CA LEU A 21 -2.53 18.11 0.89
C LEU A 21 -1.30 18.88 0.45
N SER A 22 -0.96 19.93 1.19
CA SER A 22 0.32 20.63 1.04
C SER A 22 1.31 20.08 2.07
N VAL A 23 2.42 19.49 1.61
CA VAL A 23 3.50 18.95 2.44
C VAL A 23 4.84 19.35 1.82
N ASP A 24 5.72 20.00 2.59
CA ASP A 24 7.06 20.43 2.13
C ASP A 24 7.04 21.17 0.78
N ASN A 25 6.10 22.11 0.60
CA ASN A 25 5.85 22.85 -0.64
C ASN A 25 5.45 22.00 -1.86
N LYS A 26 5.09 20.73 -1.66
CA LYS A 26 4.49 19.85 -2.65
C LYS A 26 2.99 19.70 -2.42
N LEU A 27 2.23 19.62 -3.50
CA LEU A 27 0.83 19.25 -3.46
C LEU A 27 0.69 17.76 -3.75
N ILE A 28 0.01 17.03 -2.85
CA ILE A 28 -0.28 15.61 -2.97
C ILE A 28 -1.79 15.48 -3.19
N HIS A 29 -2.17 14.84 -4.30
CA HIS A 29 -3.56 14.72 -4.74
C HIS A 29 -4.06 13.30 -4.51
N PHE A 30 -4.91 13.14 -3.50
CA PHE A 30 -5.61 11.90 -3.22
C PHE A 30 -6.94 11.85 -3.97
N LYS A 31 -7.23 10.68 -4.54
CA LYS A 31 -8.52 10.35 -5.14
C LYS A 31 -9.14 9.19 -4.38
N LEU A 32 -10.43 9.29 -4.08
CA LEU A 32 -11.17 8.16 -3.54
C LEU A 32 -11.56 7.22 -4.67
N ASN A 33 -11.22 5.94 -4.52
CA ASN A 33 -11.77 4.86 -5.31
C ASN A 33 -12.85 4.15 -4.47
N GLU A 34 -14.11 4.48 -4.72
CA GLU A 34 -15.25 3.89 -3.97
C GLU A 34 -15.39 2.38 -4.22
N GLY A 35 -15.01 1.90 -5.41
CA GLY A 35 -15.08 0.48 -5.75
C GLY A 35 -14.04 -0.37 -5.01
N ALA A 36 -12.85 0.18 -4.80
CA ALA A 36 -11.78 -0.44 -4.01
C ALA A 36 -11.79 -0.05 -2.52
N ASN A 37 -12.69 0.87 -2.14
CA ASN A 37 -12.83 1.38 -0.78
C ASN A 37 -11.51 1.95 -0.20
N CYS A 38 -10.78 2.73 -0.99
CA CYS A 38 -9.48 3.27 -0.62
C CYS A 38 -9.23 4.68 -1.18
N TRP A 39 -8.43 5.48 -0.46
CA TRP A 39 -7.83 6.70 -1.01
C TRP A 39 -6.48 6.39 -1.63
N GLN A 40 -6.19 6.91 -2.82
CA GLN A 40 -4.96 6.63 -3.53
C GLN A 40 -4.28 7.91 -4.02
N THR A 41 -2.95 7.94 -3.99
CA THR A 41 -2.13 8.98 -4.61
C THR A 41 -0.88 8.37 -5.22
N ARG A 42 -0.29 9.07 -6.19
CA ARG A 42 1.09 8.85 -6.63
C ARG A 42 1.95 10.04 -6.26
N THR A 43 3.16 9.77 -5.79
CA THR A 43 4.11 10.81 -5.35
C THR A 43 5.53 10.28 -5.41
N SER A 44 6.50 11.12 -5.06
CA SER A 44 7.91 10.74 -4.97
C SER A 44 8.51 11.22 -3.65
N ILE A 45 9.05 10.28 -2.88
CA ILE A 45 9.71 10.49 -1.59
C ILE A 45 11.16 10.01 -1.71
N ASN A 46 12.14 10.88 -1.47
CA ASN A 46 13.57 10.56 -1.60
C ASN A 46 13.96 9.88 -2.93
N ASN A 47 13.37 10.33 -4.06
CA ASN A 47 13.54 9.77 -5.41
C ASN A 47 13.04 8.33 -5.57
N VAL A 48 12.19 7.87 -4.66
CA VAL A 48 11.40 6.65 -4.81
C VAL A 48 10.01 7.08 -5.24
N ASP A 49 9.64 6.73 -6.46
CA ASP A 49 8.28 6.91 -6.95
C ASP A 49 7.38 5.88 -6.28
N LEU A 50 6.25 6.34 -5.75
CA LEU A 50 5.37 5.55 -4.92
C LEU A 50 3.91 5.74 -5.31
N GLU A 51 3.18 4.63 -5.26
CA GLU A 51 1.75 4.65 -4.96
C GLU A 51 1.57 4.58 -3.44
N ILE A 52 0.71 5.44 -2.90
CA ILE A 52 0.32 5.37 -1.48
C ILE A 52 -1.17 5.20 -1.43
N GLU A 53 -1.60 4.15 -0.75
CA GLU A 53 -3.02 3.85 -0.56
C GLU A 53 -3.38 3.90 0.92
N ILE A 54 -4.56 4.42 1.21
CA ILE A 54 -5.23 4.33 2.50
C ILE A 54 -6.42 3.41 2.27
N ASP A 55 -6.13 2.11 2.27
CA ASP A 55 -7.13 1.06 2.13
C ASP A 55 -7.89 0.91 3.45
N PHE A 56 -9.22 1.07 3.41
CA PHE A 56 -10.03 1.06 4.62
C PHE A 56 -10.11 -0.31 5.30
N GLN A 57 -9.70 -1.39 4.64
CA GLN A 57 -9.52 -2.68 5.27
C GLN A 57 -8.30 -2.71 6.20
N PHE A 58 -7.21 -2.02 5.82
CA PHE A 58 -5.96 -1.99 6.58
C PHE A 58 -5.82 -0.77 7.48
N HIS A 59 -6.63 0.26 7.27
CA HIS A 59 -6.65 1.48 8.06
C HIS A 59 -7.20 1.23 9.47
N LYS A 60 -6.43 1.60 10.48
CA LYS A 60 -6.71 1.29 11.90
C LYS A 60 -7.55 2.36 12.60
N GLU A 61 -7.86 3.46 11.92
CA GLU A 61 -8.68 4.55 12.44
C GLU A 61 -10.04 4.58 11.73
N LYS A 62 -11.09 5.05 12.41
CA LYS A 62 -12.45 5.11 11.84
C LYS A 62 -12.55 6.00 10.62
N GLU A 63 -11.71 7.03 10.56
CA GLU A 63 -11.66 8.01 9.48
C GLU A 63 -10.20 8.33 9.17
N VAL A 64 -9.95 8.90 7.99
CA VAL A 64 -8.60 9.33 7.62
C VAL A 64 -8.28 10.66 8.30
N ASN A 65 -7.25 10.66 9.15
CA ASN A 65 -6.71 11.87 9.74
C ASN A 65 -5.63 12.48 8.81
N TRP A 66 -6.02 13.46 8.01
CA TRP A 66 -5.15 14.09 7.02
C TRP A 66 -3.96 14.84 7.61
N ASP A 67 -4.09 15.44 8.79
CA ASP A 67 -2.97 16.10 9.49
C ASP A 67 -1.92 15.08 9.92
N ARG A 68 -2.37 13.92 10.38
CA ARG A 68 -1.48 12.80 10.71
C ARG A 68 -0.82 12.24 9.47
N PHE A 69 -1.55 12.10 8.36
CA PHE A 69 -0.94 11.70 7.10
C PHE A 69 0.17 12.67 6.66
N ARG A 70 -0.06 13.99 6.78
CA ARG A 70 0.99 15.00 6.51
C ARG A 70 2.23 14.77 7.38
N GLY A 71 2.02 14.49 8.67
CA GLY A 71 3.08 14.12 9.60
C GLY A 71 3.83 12.83 9.20
N PHE A 72 3.10 11.80 8.77
CA PHE A 72 3.66 10.55 8.26
C PHE A 72 4.53 10.79 7.02
N TYR A 73 4.04 11.55 6.05
CA TYR A 73 4.77 11.86 4.84
C TYR A 73 6.11 12.56 5.16
N ALA A 74 6.06 13.62 5.97
CA ALA A 74 7.26 14.31 6.43
C ALA A 74 8.19 13.39 7.23
N PHE A 75 7.63 12.46 8.01
CA PHE A 75 8.39 11.48 8.77
C PHE A 75 9.14 10.49 7.86
N VAL A 76 8.50 9.91 6.85
CA VAL A 76 9.13 8.94 5.93
C VAL A 76 10.14 9.60 4.99
N ASN A 77 9.94 10.89 4.68
CA ASN A 77 10.84 11.68 3.85
C ASN A 77 12.18 12.02 4.52
N LYS A 78 12.31 11.92 5.86
CA LYS A 78 13.55 12.26 6.56
C LYS A 78 14.66 11.24 6.35
N GLU A 79 15.90 11.72 6.20
CA GLU A 79 17.15 10.94 6.38
C GLU A 79 17.20 9.63 5.58
N GLU A 80 16.70 9.62 4.34
CA GLU A 80 16.62 8.41 3.50
C GLU A 80 15.89 7.21 4.16
N ARG A 81 15.07 7.48 5.19
CA ARG A 81 14.43 6.45 6.02
C ARG A 81 13.65 5.44 5.20
N LEU A 82 12.92 5.89 4.19
CA LEU A 82 12.19 5.00 3.29
C LEU A 82 13.10 3.97 2.61
N LYS A 83 14.21 4.42 2.02
CA LYS A 83 15.13 3.52 1.31
C LYS A 83 15.69 2.47 2.26
N LYS A 84 16.14 2.89 3.44
CA LYS A 84 16.63 1.98 4.47
C LYS A 84 15.57 0.93 4.86
N LEU A 85 14.33 1.36 5.05
CA LEU A 85 13.24 0.44 5.41
C LEU A 85 12.93 -0.54 4.27
N ILE A 86 12.97 -0.10 3.01
CA ILE A 86 12.83 -0.99 1.84
C ILE A 86 13.94 -2.03 1.83
N ASP A 87 15.20 -1.60 1.99
CA ASP A 87 16.37 -2.48 1.98
C ASP A 87 16.32 -3.51 3.12
N ASP A 88 16.00 -3.07 4.35
CA ASP A 88 15.87 -3.95 5.52
C ASP A 88 14.71 -4.95 5.33
N SER A 89 13.60 -4.50 4.73
CA SER A 89 12.40 -5.30 4.47
C SER A 89 12.61 -6.35 3.38
N GLN A 90 13.44 -6.04 2.38
CA GLN A 90 13.71 -6.90 1.23
C GLN A 90 14.26 -8.28 1.64
N ASN A 91 15.14 -8.33 2.64
CA ASN A 91 15.68 -9.59 3.14
C ASN A 91 14.62 -10.41 3.88
N LEU A 92 13.80 -9.75 4.70
CA LEU A 92 12.77 -10.41 5.50
C LEU A 92 11.69 -11.05 4.61
N VAL A 93 11.20 -10.31 3.61
CA VAL A 93 10.16 -10.82 2.70
C VAL A 93 10.67 -11.93 1.80
N ASN A 94 11.96 -11.90 1.42
CA ASN A 94 12.60 -12.99 0.68
C ASN A 94 12.56 -14.29 1.48
N GLU A 95 12.86 -14.25 2.78
CA GLU A 95 12.81 -15.44 3.65
C GLU A 95 11.37 -15.96 3.83
N LEU A 96 10.39 -15.07 3.95
CA LEU A 96 8.97 -15.45 3.97
C LEU A 96 8.58 -16.18 2.68
N GLY A 97 8.98 -15.64 1.52
CA GLY A 97 8.76 -16.26 0.21
C GLY A 97 9.35 -17.67 0.14
N LYS A 98 10.61 -17.86 0.57
CA LYS A 98 11.24 -19.19 0.62
C LYS A 98 10.45 -20.14 1.49
N ALA A 99 9.98 -19.70 2.65
CA ALA A 99 9.27 -20.53 3.61
C ALA A 99 7.91 -21.02 3.06
N PHE A 100 7.20 -20.16 2.33
CA PHE A 100 5.90 -20.50 1.77
C PHE A 100 6.01 -21.46 0.57
N TYR A 101 6.98 -21.23 -0.32
CA TYR A 101 7.14 -22.04 -1.53
C TYR A 101 8.09 -23.23 -1.37
N ARG A 102 8.42 -23.65 -0.12
CA ARG A 102 9.32 -24.79 0.14
C ARG A 102 8.89 -26.07 -0.56
N GLU A 103 7.58 -26.31 -0.65
CA GLU A 103 7.02 -27.52 -1.27
C GLU A 103 7.06 -27.50 -2.81
N SER A 104 7.28 -26.32 -3.41
CA SER A 104 7.36 -26.11 -4.85
C SER A 104 8.74 -25.60 -5.29
N ALA A 105 9.81 -26.00 -4.57
CA ALA A 105 11.17 -25.48 -4.74
C ALA A 105 11.66 -25.42 -6.21
N ASN A 106 11.25 -26.39 -7.04
CA ASN A 106 11.61 -26.45 -8.47
C ASN A 106 10.87 -25.41 -9.34
N GLU A 107 9.65 -25.02 -8.97
CA GLU A 107 8.88 -23.98 -9.68
C GLU A 107 9.32 -22.56 -9.34
N VAL A 108 10.12 -22.42 -8.27
CA VAL A 108 10.54 -21.15 -7.70
C VAL A 108 12.05 -20.95 -7.77
N LEU A 109 12.79 -21.73 -8.56
CA LEU A 109 14.26 -21.66 -8.64
C LEU A 109 14.80 -20.26 -8.99
N ASP A 110 14.03 -19.50 -9.77
CA ASP A 110 14.37 -18.14 -10.23
C ASP A 110 13.44 -17.06 -9.63
N TYR A 111 12.85 -17.32 -8.44
CA TYR A 111 11.91 -16.36 -7.86
C TYR A 111 12.58 -15.05 -7.39
N LYS A 112 11.81 -13.97 -7.43
CA LYS A 112 12.19 -12.65 -6.92
C LYS A 112 11.03 -12.05 -6.13
N MET A 113 11.33 -11.51 -4.96
CA MET A 113 10.46 -10.53 -4.31
C MET A 113 11.02 -9.15 -4.60
N GLU A 114 10.18 -8.23 -5.05
CA GLU A 114 10.61 -6.86 -5.33
C GLU A 114 9.63 -5.88 -4.70
N PHE A 115 10.15 -4.78 -4.16
CA PHE A 115 9.30 -3.71 -3.65
C PHE A 115 8.42 -3.19 -4.77
N ALA A 116 7.11 -3.17 -4.55
CA ALA A 116 6.11 -2.86 -5.57
C ALA A 116 5.99 -1.35 -5.83
N ASN A 117 6.88 -0.53 -5.26
CA ASN A 117 6.73 0.91 -5.22
C ASN A 117 5.37 1.33 -4.64
N SER A 118 4.87 0.58 -3.65
CA SER A 118 3.57 0.85 -3.03
C SER A 118 3.62 0.72 -1.51
N ILE A 119 2.85 1.58 -0.84
CA ILE A 119 2.70 1.63 0.62
C ILE A 119 1.23 1.69 0.97
N PHE A 120 0.82 0.84 1.91
CA PHE A 120 -0.43 1.05 2.65
C PHE A 120 -0.18 1.90 3.89
N TYR A 121 -0.81 3.06 3.96
CA TYR A 121 -0.84 3.85 5.18
C TYR A 121 -1.98 3.37 6.08
N ASN A 122 -1.64 2.87 7.27
CA ASN A 122 -2.57 2.19 8.17
C ASN A 122 -3.03 3.09 9.33
N GLY A 123 -2.60 4.35 9.37
CA GLY A 123 -2.97 5.27 10.45
C GLY A 123 -2.00 5.23 11.64
N LYS A 124 -2.56 4.95 12.83
CA LYS A 124 -1.82 4.89 14.10
C LYS A 124 -1.19 3.52 14.34
N THR A 125 -0.15 3.50 15.17
CA THR A 125 0.38 2.26 15.74
C THR A 125 -0.62 1.59 16.66
N ASP A 126 -0.67 0.25 16.65
CA ASP A 126 -1.40 -0.55 17.63
C ASP A 126 -0.54 -0.82 18.88
N GLY A 127 0.78 -0.66 18.73
CA GLY A 127 1.80 -1.13 19.66
C GLY A 127 2.01 -0.33 20.94
N ALA A 128 2.31 -1.08 22.00
CA ALA A 128 2.52 -0.67 23.38
C ALA A 128 3.73 0.27 23.64
N PHE A 129 4.61 0.49 22.65
CA PHE A 129 5.88 1.20 22.84
C PHE A 129 5.85 2.68 22.48
N ILE A 130 5.11 3.05 21.42
CA ILE A 130 4.95 4.45 21.00
C ILE A 130 3.47 4.69 20.75
N LYS A 131 2.81 5.28 21.75
CA LYS A 131 1.44 5.76 21.62
C LYS A 131 1.43 6.92 20.62
N ASP A 132 0.52 6.86 19.64
CA ASP A 132 0.35 7.86 18.57
C ASP A 132 1.48 7.94 17.52
N GLY A 133 2.16 6.83 17.26
CA GLY A 133 3.07 6.70 16.11
C GLY A 133 2.37 6.58 14.75
N TYR A 134 3.15 6.28 13.70
CA TYR A 134 2.64 5.99 12.36
C TYR A 134 2.70 4.49 12.06
N SER A 135 1.63 3.90 11.54
CA SER A 135 1.63 2.52 11.05
C SER A 135 1.43 2.49 9.54
N TYR A 136 2.18 1.63 8.86
CA TYR A 136 2.12 1.47 7.41
C TYR A 136 2.73 0.13 7.01
N SER A 137 2.42 -0.34 5.81
CA SER A 137 2.95 -1.58 5.25
C SER A 137 3.63 -1.30 3.92
N LEU A 138 4.85 -1.81 3.74
CA LEU A 138 5.51 -1.84 2.43
C LEU A 138 5.00 -3.06 1.65
N ILE A 139 4.69 -2.87 0.37
CA ILE A 139 4.17 -3.93 -0.48
C ILE A 139 5.29 -4.46 -1.36
N PHE A 140 5.42 -5.78 -1.41
CA PHE A 140 6.34 -6.51 -2.26
C PHE A 140 5.55 -7.47 -3.15
N ASN A 141 5.97 -7.56 -4.40
CA ASN A 141 5.42 -8.48 -5.38
C ASN A 141 6.34 -9.68 -5.52
N TYR A 142 5.72 -10.85 -5.62
CA TYR A 142 6.39 -12.09 -5.97
C TYR A 142 6.39 -12.26 -7.48
N PHE A 143 7.54 -12.65 -8.04
CA PHE A 143 7.69 -13.03 -9.44
C PHE A 143 8.46 -14.35 -9.55
N ALA A 144 7.96 -15.28 -10.37
CA ALA A 144 8.64 -16.52 -10.72
C ALA A 144 8.84 -16.62 -12.22
N LYS A 145 10.03 -17.07 -12.64
CA LYS A 145 10.30 -17.40 -14.04
C LYS A 145 9.92 -18.85 -14.30
N ARG A 146 9.14 -19.07 -15.35
CA ARG A 146 8.74 -20.38 -15.88
C ARG A 146 9.07 -20.44 -17.36
N ASP A 147 9.01 -21.62 -17.97
CA ASP A 147 9.36 -21.84 -19.39
C ASP A 147 8.60 -20.90 -20.35
N ASN A 148 7.40 -20.46 -19.96
CA ASN A 148 6.52 -19.61 -20.76
C ASN A 148 6.43 -18.15 -20.27
N GLY A 149 7.38 -17.66 -19.46
CA GLY A 149 7.44 -16.25 -19.04
C GLY A 149 7.62 -16.01 -17.54
N THR A 150 7.43 -14.75 -17.12
CA THR A 150 7.48 -14.35 -15.71
C THR A 150 6.05 -14.20 -15.18
N TYR A 151 5.75 -14.89 -14.09
CA TYR A 151 4.42 -14.94 -13.48
C TYR A 151 4.48 -14.35 -12.08
N GLY A 152 3.51 -13.47 -11.77
CA GLY A 152 3.32 -12.97 -10.41
C GLY A 152 2.53 -13.95 -9.54
N ASP A 153 2.53 -13.75 -8.23
CA ASP A 153 1.49 -14.34 -7.38
C ASP A 153 0.19 -13.59 -7.66
N GLU A 154 -0.70 -14.20 -8.44
CA GLU A 154 -1.96 -13.59 -8.89
C GLU A 154 -2.90 -13.21 -7.74
N TYR A 155 -2.69 -13.79 -6.56
CA TYR A 155 -3.62 -13.66 -5.42
C TYR A 155 -2.93 -13.30 -4.11
N GLY A 156 -1.62 -13.00 -4.11
CA GLY A 156 -0.85 -12.80 -2.89
C GLY A 156 -0.07 -11.50 -2.88
N LEU A 157 -0.40 -10.61 -1.94
CA LEU A 157 0.41 -9.45 -1.58
C LEU A 157 1.35 -9.81 -0.45
N TYR A 158 2.62 -9.44 -0.58
CA TYR A 158 3.60 -9.63 0.49
C TYR A 158 3.82 -8.31 1.19
N LEU A 159 3.49 -8.27 2.48
CA LEU A 159 3.45 -7.06 3.26
C LEU A 159 4.55 -7.13 4.32
N VAL A 160 5.27 -6.02 4.49
CA VAL A 160 6.14 -5.80 5.63
C VAL A 160 5.54 -4.67 6.46
N ASP A 161 5.07 -5.04 7.65
CA ASP A 161 4.35 -4.14 8.55
C ASP A 161 5.35 -3.34 9.39
N ILE A 162 5.16 -2.03 9.41
CA ILE A 162 6.05 -1.06 10.06
C ILE A 162 5.25 -0.23 11.06
N GLU A 163 5.83 -0.07 12.25
CA GLU A 163 5.37 0.88 13.26
C GLU A 163 6.47 1.89 13.55
N ASN A 164 6.21 3.15 13.22
CA ASN A 164 7.18 4.24 13.14
C ASN A 164 8.35 3.91 12.22
N HIS A 165 9.46 3.41 12.79
CA HIS A 165 10.66 3.00 12.06
C HIS A 165 11.07 1.56 12.37
N PHE A 166 10.23 0.81 13.08
CA PHE A 166 10.47 -0.59 13.43
C PHE A 166 9.67 -1.49 12.51
N ILE A 167 10.34 -2.46 11.90
CA ILE A 167 9.66 -3.58 11.25
C ILE A 167 9.08 -4.45 12.36
N VAL A 168 7.76 -4.61 12.38
CA VAL A 168 7.05 -5.38 13.42
C VAL A 168 6.61 -6.75 12.94
N GLY A 169 6.61 -6.98 11.62
CA GLY A 169 6.26 -8.27 11.06
C GLY A 169 6.32 -8.29 9.54
N THR A 170 6.22 -9.49 8.98
CA THR A 170 5.97 -9.71 7.57
C THR A 170 4.88 -10.78 7.41
N ARG A 171 4.05 -10.64 6.39
CA ARG A 171 2.95 -11.57 6.12
C ARG A 171 2.61 -11.61 4.64
N ARG A 172 2.01 -12.70 4.21
CA ARG A 172 1.32 -12.81 2.92
C ARG A 172 -0.17 -12.55 3.16
N TYR A 173 -0.77 -11.72 2.33
CA TYR A 173 -2.19 -11.42 2.34
C TYR A 173 -2.80 -11.92 1.03
N GLN A 174 -3.87 -12.72 1.13
CA GLN A 174 -4.62 -13.19 -0.03
C GLN A 174 -6.00 -12.56 -0.03
N CYS A 175 -6.38 -12.01 -1.18
CA CYS A 175 -7.72 -11.48 -1.45
C CYS A 175 -8.70 -12.59 -1.83
#